data_AF-A0A6M9PI73-F1
#
_entry.id   AF-A0A6M9PI73-F1
#
_cell.length_a   1.000
_cell.length_b   1.000
_cell.length_c   1.000
_cell.angle_alpha   90.00
_cell.angle_beta   90.00
_cell.angle_gamma   90.00
#
_symmetry.space_group_name_H-M   'P 1'
#
loop_
_entity.id
_entity.type
_entity.pdbx_description
1 polymer ?
#
loop_
_entity_poly.entity_id
_entity_poly.type
_entity_poly.pdbx_seq_one_letter_code
_entity_poly.pdbx_strand_id
1 'polypeptide(L)'
;MLKPSLDKIIFLVFLGFSISANSQNAPSSSLAIEKSVSEKSDLGFERSFCIFNVIEKKLTGIKLSIFSTDLRADCRDSEYEKLTAVSISVQLQTFMKPAEIVKSGVHIPVMSKDLTPLNEPYIEIGRLKFRKTGELTVSYFAYFYRYLTDPRYRKGFVGLTFTPIKVTGVVHFVYNPGLRVYQLNGPDGKTYTMTTFSNLINSSLTLDGLMNLAPSLELPSGWTFSTQVLDKQISIRSRVSLDEAEYVLDNMGNFYVRTQ
;
A
#
# COMPACT_ATOMS: atom_id res chain seq x y z
N MET A 1 -31.27 16.05 -7.78
CA MET A 1 -30.07 16.44 -7.01
C MET A 1 -29.93 15.52 -5.82
N LEU A 2 -29.21 14.41 -5.96
CA LEU A 2 -28.96 13.44 -4.90
C LEU A 2 -27.46 13.48 -4.61
N LYS A 3 -27.12 13.93 -3.42
CA LYS A 3 -25.75 13.97 -2.88
C LYS A 3 -25.59 12.66 -2.10
N PRO A 4 -24.83 11.65 -2.57
CA PRO A 4 -24.44 10.58 -1.67
C PRO A 4 -23.27 11.13 -0.84
N SER A 5 -23.49 11.26 0.47
CA SER A 5 -22.37 11.41 1.41
C SER A 5 -21.57 10.11 1.37
N LEU A 6 -20.25 10.25 1.25
CA LEU A 6 -19.29 9.15 1.15
C LEU A 6 -19.06 8.45 2.51
N ASP A 7 -19.83 8.83 3.54
CA ASP A 7 -19.60 8.45 4.95
C ASP A 7 -20.20 7.08 5.33
N LYS A 8 -20.76 6.32 4.38
CA LYS A 8 -21.37 4.98 4.63
C LYS A 8 -20.52 3.81 4.11
N ILE A 9 -19.19 3.91 4.15
CA ILE A 9 -18.28 2.81 3.75
C ILE A 9 -17.56 2.16 4.96
N ILE A 10 -17.74 2.66 6.17
CA ILE A 10 -17.17 2.06 7.38
C ILE A 10 -18.32 1.65 8.31
N PHE A 11 -18.83 0.42 8.14
CA PHE A 11 -19.43 -0.45 9.16
C PHE A 11 -20.25 -1.53 8.45
N LEU A 12 -19.77 -2.79 8.45
CA LEU A 12 -20.56 -4.04 8.50
C LEU A 12 -19.73 -5.23 8.00
N VAL A 13 -18.77 -5.71 8.81
CA VAL A 13 -18.47 -7.14 8.96
C VAL A 13 -17.95 -7.38 10.38
N PHE A 14 -18.83 -7.51 11.36
CA PHE A 14 -18.53 -8.15 12.65
C PHE A 14 -19.82 -8.68 13.28
N LEU A 15 -20.13 -9.94 12.95
CA LEU A 15 -20.99 -10.88 13.68
C LEU A 15 -20.52 -12.25 13.16
N GLY A 16 -19.96 -13.18 13.91
CA GLY A 16 -19.68 -13.36 15.32
C GLY A 16 -19.45 -14.85 15.48
N PHE A 17 -18.37 -15.29 16.12
CA PHE A 17 -18.27 -16.63 16.70
C PHE A 17 -17.22 -16.59 17.81
N SER A 18 -17.71 -16.67 19.04
CA SER A 18 -16.94 -16.88 20.25
C SER A 18 -16.64 -18.36 20.40
N ILE A 19 -15.38 -18.72 20.63
CA ILE A 19 -15.03 -19.99 21.27
C ILE A 19 -14.04 -19.68 22.38
N SER A 20 -14.48 -19.96 23.60
CA SER A 20 -13.68 -19.97 24.83
C SER A 20 -12.62 -21.07 24.77
N ALA A 21 -11.41 -20.77 25.25
CA ALA A 21 -10.55 -21.77 25.86
C ALA A 21 -9.86 -21.15 27.08
N ASN A 22 -10.12 -21.79 28.22
CA ASN A 22 -9.65 -21.51 29.55
C ASN A 22 -8.38 -22.35 29.80
N SER A 23 -7.30 -21.78 30.31
CA SER A 23 -6.39 -22.53 31.19
C SER A 23 -5.59 -21.60 32.10
N GLN A 24 -5.34 -22.12 33.31
CA GLN A 24 -4.93 -21.44 34.52
C GLN A 24 -3.41 -21.46 34.73
N ASN A 25 -2.93 -20.42 35.42
CA ASN A 25 -1.87 -20.37 36.46
C ASN A 25 -0.43 -20.86 36.19
N ALA A 26 0.50 -19.93 36.48
CA ALA A 26 1.96 -20.04 36.70
C ALA A 26 2.29 -20.77 38.05
N PRO A 27 3.56 -20.87 38.58
CA PRO A 27 4.83 -20.22 38.21
C PRO A 27 6.16 -21.03 38.40
N SER A 28 7.29 -20.36 38.07
CA SER A 28 8.58 -20.31 38.82
C SER A 28 9.87 -20.90 38.20
N SER A 29 10.86 -19.99 38.11
CA SER A 29 12.28 -20.11 38.53
C SER A 29 13.42 -20.50 37.55
N SER A 30 14.35 -19.54 37.47
CA SER A 30 15.83 -19.60 37.43
C SER A 30 16.62 -20.10 36.21
N LEU A 31 17.31 -19.12 35.60
CA LEU A 31 18.75 -19.05 35.29
C LEU A 31 19.41 -20.19 34.48
N ALA A 32 19.70 -19.90 33.21
CA ALA A 32 21.05 -19.89 32.62
C ALA A 32 20.95 -19.54 31.12
N ILE A 33 21.29 -18.30 30.75
CA ILE A 33 21.41 -17.88 29.35
C ILE A 33 22.90 -17.76 29.04
N GLU A 34 23.42 -18.72 28.28
CA GLU A 34 24.60 -18.52 27.45
C GLU A 34 24.57 -19.50 26.27
N LYS A 35 24.96 -19.01 25.09
CA LYS A 35 24.80 -19.55 23.71
C LYS A 35 23.45 -19.18 23.08
N SER A 36 23.40 -18.56 21.91
CA SER A 36 24.40 -18.32 20.88
C SER A 36 23.93 -17.14 20.05
N VAL A 37 24.87 -16.29 19.64
CA VAL A 37 24.70 -15.26 18.61
C VAL A 37 24.14 -15.93 17.36
N SER A 38 22.83 -15.81 17.15
CA SER A 38 22.19 -16.02 15.86
C SER A 38 22.27 -14.68 15.15
N GLU A 39 23.24 -14.58 14.25
CA GLU A 39 23.43 -13.49 13.32
C GLU A 39 22.18 -13.45 12.42
N LYS A 40 21.16 -12.73 12.90
CA LYS A 40 19.92 -12.43 12.18
C LYS A 40 20.35 -11.70 10.91
N SER A 41 20.14 -12.33 9.76
CA SER A 41 20.49 -11.76 8.46
C SER A 41 19.86 -10.36 8.34
N ASP A 42 20.72 -9.39 8.07
CA ASP A 42 20.45 -7.97 7.85
C ASP A 42 19.68 -7.75 6.53
N LEU A 43 18.55 -8.46 6.38
CA LEU A 43 17.58 -8.24 5.34
C LEU A 43 16.73 -7.04 5.79
N GLY A 44 17.06 -5.85 5.30
CA GLY A 44 16.50 -4.55 5.65
C GLY A 44 15.00 -4.33 5.38
N PHE A 45 14.15 -5.29 5.71
CA PHE A 45 12.69 -5.24 5.64
C PHE A 45 12.04 -4.54 6.83
N GLU A 46 12.79 -4.13 7.86
CA GLU A 46 12.22 -3.72 9.15
C GLU A 46 11.66 -2.28 9.20
N ARG A 47 11.64 -1.54 8.09
CA ARG A 47 11.11 -0.16 8.07
C ARG A 47 9.75 -0.09 7.40
N SER A 48 8.69 -0.07 8.20
CA SER A 48 7.36 0.28 7.71
C SER A 48 7.28 1.77 7.39
N PHE A 49 6.39 2.15 6.47
CA PHE A 49 6.13 3.55 6.13
C PHE A 49 4.63 3.82 6.08
N CYS A 50 4.23 5.06 6.37
CA CYS A 50 2.82 5.44 6.36
C CYS A 50 2.47 6.13 5.04
N ILE A 51 1.26 5.92 4.53
CA ILE A 51 0.78 6.57 3.31
C ILE A 51 -0.52 7.31 3.58
N PHE A 52 -0.65 8.53 3.05
CA PHE A 52 -1.96 9.13 2.83
C PHE A 52 -2.05 9.71 1.42
N ASN A 53 -3.27 9.82 0.92
CA ASN A 53 -3.56 10.40 -0.38
C ASN A 53 -4.32 11.70 -0.23
N VAL A 54 -3.99 12.65 -1.09
CA VAL A 54 -4.68 13.93 -1.19
C VAL A 54 -5.42 13.96 -2.52
N ILE A 55 -6.73 14.13 -2.45
CA ILE A 55 -7.58 14.31 -3.63
C ILE A 55 -7.83 15.80 -3.83
N GLU A 56 -7.51 16.31 -5.02
CA GLU A 56 -7.82 17.66 -5.44
C GLU A 56 -8.77 17.63 -6.64
N LYS A 57 -9.84 18.43 -6.59
CA LYS A 57 -10.71 18.68 -7.73
C LYS A 57 -10.10 19.82 -8.56
N LYS A 58 -9.70 19.51 -9.78
CA LYS A 58 -9.21 20.48 -10.77
C LYS A 58 -10.30 20.70 -11.83
N LEU A 59 -10.16 21.73 -12.65
CA LEU A 59 -11.16 22.04 -13.68
C LEU A 59 -11.36 20.88 -14.67
N THR A 60 -10.29 20.18 -15.03
CA THR A 60 -10.29 19.13 -16.06
C THR A 60 -10.42 17.71 -15.50
N GLY A 61 -10.37 17.53 -14.19
CA GLY A 61 -10.37 16.22 -13.57
C GLY A 61 -10.01 16.20 -12.10
N ILE A 62 -9.72 15.01 -11.61
CA ILE A 62 -9.32 14.72 -10.24
C ILE A 62 -7.83 14.43 -10.25
N LYS A 63 -7.08 15.13 -9.39
CA LYS A 63 -5.68 14.85 -9.11
C LYS A 63 -5.57 14.15 -7.76
N LEU A 64 -4.92 12.99 -7.74
CA LEU A 64 -4.58 12.28 -6.51
C LEU A 64 -3.07 12.33 -6.33
N SER A 65 -2.62 12.90 -5.20
CA SER A 65 -1.21 12.97 -4.81
C SER A 65 -0.95 12.02 -3.65
N ILE A 66 0.08 11.18 -3.77
CA ILE A 66 0.44 10.15 -2.81
C ILE A 66 1.58 10.68 -1.93
N PHE A 67 1.35 10.73 -0.63
CA PHE A 67 2.33 11.16 0.36
C PHE A 67 2.77 9.98 1.23
N SER A 68 4.08 9.82 1.40
CA SER A 68 4.66 8.70 2.14
C SER A 68 5.84 9.11 3.01
N THR A 69 6.03 8.41 4.14
CA THR A 69 7.24 8.54 5.00
C THR A 69 8.45 7.73 4.50
N ASP A 70 8.25 6.99 3.41
CA ASP A 70 9.21 6.08 2.81
C ASP A 70 10.61 6.70 2.59
N LEU A 71 11.65 5.85 2.74
CA LEU A 71 13.09 6.12 2.64
C LEU A 71 13.69 7.13 3.63
N ARG A 72 12.92 7.67 4.59
CA ARG A 72 13.48 8.59 5.59
C ARG A 72 12.98 8.47 7.02
N ALA A 73 11.81 7.91 7.25
CA ALA A 73 11.30 7.75 8.61
C ALA A 73 10.42 6.51 8.74
N ASP A 74 10.73 5.71 9.76
CA ASP A 74 9.88 4.60 10.18
C ASP A 74 8.50 5.16 10.55
N CYS A 75 7.48 4.54 9.98
CA CYS A 75 6.11 4.84 10.35
C CYS A 75 5.89 4.50 11.81
N ARG A 76 5.77 5.51 12.66
CA ARG A 76 5.28 5.33 14.02
C ARG A 76 3.77 5.22 13.96
N ASP A 77 3.27 3.99 13.91
CA ASP A 77 1.84 3.68 13.80
C ASP A 77 1.00 4.49 14.80
N SER A 78 1.43 4.53 16.07
CA SER A 78 0.77 5.32 17.12
C SER A 78 0.71 6.84 16.85
N GLU A 79 1.68 7.40 16.11
CA GLU A 79 1.66 8.80 15.72
C GLU A 79 0.82 9.01 14.46
N TYR A 80 0.83 8.05 13.53
CA TYR A 80 0.01 8.09 12.33
C TYR A 80 -1.50 7.96 12.65
N GLU A 81 -1.86 7.14 13.63
CA GLU A 81 -3.24 6.97 14.08
C GLU A 81 -3.83 8.22 14.72
N LYS A 82 -3.00 9.05 15.36
CA LYS A 82 -3.42 10.37 15.88
C LYS A 82 -3.76 11.35 14.76
N LEU A 83 -3.24 11.16 13.56
CA LEU A 83 -3.54 12.03 12.42
C LEU A 83 -4.93 11.68 11.88
N THR A 84 -5.84 12.65 11.96
CA THR A 84 -7.16 12.58 11.32
C THR A 84 -7.14 13.23 9.94
N ALA A 85 -8.03 12.82 9.03
CA ALA A 85 -8.19 13.43 7.72
C ALA A 85 -8.36 14.96 7.79
N VAL A 86 -9.10 15.45 8.79
CA VAL A 86 -9.29 16.88 9.05
C VAL A 86 -7.98 17.54 9.47
N SER A 87 -7.24 16.95 10.42
CA SER A 87 -5.97 17.51 10.89
C SER A 87 -4.92 17.57 9.78
N ILE A 88 -4.87 16.56 8.90
CA ILE A 88 -3.98 16.54 7.73
C ILE A 88 -4.41 17.64 6.75
N SER A 89 -5.72 17.73 6.44
CA SER A 89 -6.25 18.74 5.53
C SER A 89 -5.89 20.16 5.97
N VAL A 90 -6.11 20.49 7.25
CA VAL A 90 -5.77 21.83 7.81
C VAL A 90 -4.28 22.14 7.67
N GLN A 91 -3.40 21.18 7.95
CA GLN A 91 -1.94 21.38 7.81
C GLN A 91 -1.50 21.56 6.34
N LEU A 92 -2.24 21.00 5.39
CA LEU A 92 -1.96 21.11 3.96
C LEU A 92 -2.58 22.34 3.28
N GLN A 93 -3.58 22.98 3.91
CA GLN A 93 -4.33 24.10 3.31
C GLN A 93 -3.45 25.31 2.92
N THR A 94 -2.28 25.45 3.54
CA THR A 94 -1.29 26.49 3.23
C THR A 94 -0.55 26.25 1.92
N PHE A 95 -0.45 25.00 1.47
CA PHE A 95 0.31 24.60 0.28
C PHE A 95 -0.57 24.12 -0.87
N MET A 96 -1.73 23.54 -0.55
CA MET A 96 -2.66 22.98 -1.53
C MET A 96 -4.11 23.08 -1.04
N LYS A 97 -5.07 22.72 -1.90
CA LYS A 97 -6.51 22.73 -1.55
C LYS A 97 -7.07 21.31 -1.59
N PRO A 98 -6.89 20.51 -0.52
CA PRO A 98 -7.47 19.17 -0.45
C PRO A 98 -8.98 19.24 -0.55
N ALA A 99 -9.56 18.50 -1.50
CA ALA A 99 -10.98 18.20 -1.49
C ALA A 99 -11.28 17.08 -0.49
N GLU A 100 -10.37 16.10 -0.38
CA GLU A 100 -10.48 14.96 0.51
C GLU A 100 -9.09 14.40 0.85
N ILE A 101 -8.97 13.83 2.05
CA ILE A 101 -7.77 13.12 2.52
C ILE A 101 -8.16 11.67 2.78
N VAL A 102 -7.41 10.74 2.20
CA VAL A 102 -7.61 9.30 2.40
C VAL A 102 -6.36 8.73 3.07
N LYS A 103 -6.51 8.28 4.33
CA LYS A 103 -5.46 7.52 5.02
C LYS A 103 -5.35 6.13 4.38
N SER A 104 -4.15 5.71 4.01
CA SER A 104 -3.88 4.38 3.42
C SER A 104 -3.12 3.45 4.35
N GLY A 105 -2.94 3.85 5.62
CA GLY A 105 -2.39 2.99 6.65
C GLY A 105 -0.88 2.83 6.58
N VAL A 106 -0.41 1.80 7.27
CA VAL A 106 0.99 1.40 7.37
C VAL A 106 1.30 0.34 6.32
N HIS A 107 2.45 0.48 5.66
CA HIS A 107 2.93 -0.38 4.59
C HIS A 107 4.29 -0.95 4.94
N ILE A 108 4.52 -2.21 4.61
CA ILE A 108 5.77 -2.92 4.85
C ILE A 108 6.35 -3.30 3.49
N PRO A 109 7.59 -2.88 3.17
CA PRO A 109 8.24 -3.21 1.92
C PRO A 109 8.57 -4.70 1.81
N VAL A 110 8.49 -5.25 0.59
CA VAL A 110 8.89 -6.64 0.28
C VAL A 110 10.01 -6.73 -0.76
N MET A 111 10.53 -5.59 -1.24
CA MET A 111 11.74 -5.52 -2.07
C MET A 111 13.01 -5.55 -1.23
N SER A 112 14.12 -6.04 -1.78
CA SER A 112 15.41 -6.06 -1.06
C SER A 112 15.98 -4.67 -0.83
N LYS A 113 15.83 -3.77 -1.82
CA LYS A 113 16.26 -2.37 -1.71
C LYS A 113 15.29 -1.48 -2.48
N ASP A 114 15.00 -0.33 -1.90
CA ASP A 114 14.41 0.79 -2.61
C ASP A 114 15.49 1.85 -2.85
N LEU A 115 15.80 2.08 -4.13
CA LEU A 115 16.80 3.02 -4.62
C LEU A 115 16.14 4.21 -5.31
N THR A 116 14.86 4.45 -5.03
CA THR A 116 14.10 5.59 -5.56
C THR A 116 14.75 6.90 -5.11
N PRO A 117 15.06 7.83 -6.03
CA PRO A 117 15.70 9.08 -5.67
C PRO A 117 14.79 9.99 -4.84
N LEU A 118 15.38 10.69 -3.87
CA LEU A 118 14.69 11.62 -2.96
C LEU A 118 14.66 13.03 -3.55
N ASN A 119 13.91 13.22 -4.63
CA ASN A 119 13.87 14.50 -5.35
C ASN A 119 12.88 15.51 -4.75
N GLU A 120 11.84 15.04 -4.08
CA GLU A 120 10.78 15.88 -3.52
C GLU A 120 11.07 16.27 -2.06
N PRO A 121 10.80 17.52 -1.65
CA PRO A 121 11.00 17.95 -0.27
C PRO A 121 10.02 17.26 0.68
N TYR A 122 10.42 17.17 1.94
CA TYR A 122 9.55 16.67 3.00
C TYR A 122 8.64 17.78 3.53
N ILE A 123 7.42 17.41 3.85
CA ILE A 123 6.47 18.18 4.64
C ILE A 123 6.27 17.51 5.99
N GLU A 124 6.10 18.31 7.03
CA GLU A 124 5.80 17.84 8.37
C GLU A 124 4.28 17.81 8.56
N ILE A 125 3.75 16.63 8.92
CA ILE A 125 2.34 16.45 9.26
C ILE A 125 2.31 15.75 10.62
N GLY A 126 1.88 16.49 11.65
CA GLY A 126 2.05 16.09 13.04
C GLY A 126 3.53 15.91 13.39
N ARG A 127 3.91 14.70 13.83
CA ARG A 127 5.30 14.34 14.16
C ARG A 127 5.97 13.45 13.11
N LEU A 128 5.39 13.37 11.92
CA LEU A 128 5.86 12.53 10.82
C LEU A 128 6.27 13.40 9.63
N LYS A 129 7.27 12.92 8.89
CA LYS A 129 7.80 13.58 7.70
C LYS A 129 7.36 12.81 6.47
N PHE A 130 6.55 13.44 5.64
CA PHE A 130 6.05 12.87 4.40
C PHE A 130 6.68 13.56 3.20
N ARG A 131 6.91 12.84 2.11
CA ARG A 131 7.16 13.43 0.80
C ARG A 131 6.09 12.98 -0.17
N LYS A 132 5.89 13.76 -1.22
CA LYS A 132 5.12 13.30 -2.36
C LYS A 132 5.93 12.24 -3.10
N THR A 133 5.36 11.06 -3.28
CA THR A 133 6.02 9.90 -3.92
C THR A 133 5.42 9.57 -5.27
N GLY A 134 4.21 10.03 -5.53
CA GLY A 134 3.60 9.92 -6.84
C GLY A 134 2.35 10.77 -6.98
N GLU A 135 1.89 10.91 -8.21
CA GLU A 135 0.60 11.51 -8.53
C GLU A 135 -0.07 10.77 -9.68
N LEU A 136 -1.39 10.78 -9.69
CA LEU A 136 -2.17 10.35 -10.85
C LEU A 136 -3.30 11.34 -11.11
N THR A 137 -3.58 11.58 -12.38
CA THR A 137 -4.64 12.48 -12.81
C THR A 137 -5.67 11.70 -13.60
N VAL A 138 -6.94 11.83 -13.20
CA VAL A 138 -8.07 11.21 -13.89
C VAL A 138 -8.96 12.34 -14.43
N SER A 139 -9.08 12.46 -15.74
CA SER A 139 -9.99 13.46 -16.31
C SER A 139 -11.45 13.14 -15.98
N TYR A 140 -12.30 14.17 -15.89
CA TYR A 140 -13.73 13.93 -15.61
C TYR A 140 -14.40 13.08 -16.69
N PHE A 141 -13.96 13.21 -17.95
CA PHE A 141 -14.44 12.35 -19.04
C PHE A 141 -14.04 10.90 -18.80
N ALA A 142 -12.77 10.62 -18.49
CA ALA A 142 -12.31 9.25 -18.21
C ALA A 142 -13.00 8.66 -16.97
N TYR A 143 -13.18 9.47 -15.93
CA TYR A 143 -13.93 9.07 -14.73
C TYR A 143 -15.37 8.70 -15.08
N PHE A 144 -16.08 9.57 -15.81
CA PHE A 144 -17.47 9.35 -16.19
C PHE A 144 -17.62 8.15 -17.11
N TYR A 145 -16.73 7.99 -18.09
CA TYR A 145 -16.69 6.82 -18.97
C TYR A 145 -16.55 5.53 -18.16
N ARG A 146 -15.55 5.45 -17.27
CA ARG A 146 -15.35 4.28 -16.40
C ARG A 146 -16.52 4.03 -15.46
N TYR A 147 -17.14 5.08 -14.92
CA TYR A 147 -18.34 4.96 -14.09
C TYR A 147 -19.50 4.29 -14.84
N LEU A 148 -19.64 4.56 -16.15
CA LEU A 148 -20.66 3.95 -16.99
C LEU A 148 -20.30 2.52 -17.42
N THR A 149 -19.04 2.28 -17.80
CA THR A 149 -18.61 1.01 -18.42
C THR A 149 -18.14 -0.05 -17.42
N ASP A 150 -17.68 0.34 -16.24
CA ASP A 150 -17.15 -0.58 -15.22
C ASP A 150 -17.96 -0.44 -13.92
N PRO A 151 -18.83 -1.42 -13.59
CA PRO A 151 -19.58 -1.40 -12.35
C PRO A 151 -18.72 -1.33 -11.09
N ARG A 152 -17.45 -1.77 -11.15
CA ARG A 152 -16.52 -1.69 -10.01
C ARG A 152 -16.23 -0.25 -9.63
N TYR A 153 -16.10 0.66 -10.61
CA TYR A 153 -15.85 2.09 -10.38
C TYR A 153 -16.97 2.79 -9.59
N ARG A 154 -18.17 2.21 -9.57
CA ARG A 154 -19.30 2.72 -8.77
C ARG A 154 -19.16 2.42 -7.27
N LYS A 155 -18.26 1.50 -6.89
CA LYS A 155 -17.96 1.13 -5.50
C LYS A 155 -16.85 2.00 -4.86
N GLY A 156 -16.43 3.09 -5.50
CA GLY A 156 -15.39 3.98 -4.98
C GLY A 156 -13.99 3.37 -5.07
N PHE A 157 -13.10 3.70 -4.12
CA PHE A 157 -11.69 3.28 -4.14
C PHE A 157 -11.51 1.75 -4.10
N VAL A 158 -12.45 1.02 -3.48
CA VAL A 158 -12.51 -0.46 -3.52
C VAL A 158 -12.66 -0.99 -4.96
N GLY A 159 -13.27 -0.20 -5.84
CA GLY A 159 -13.41 -0.50 -7.26
C GLY A 159 -12.11 -0.45 -8.08
N LEU A 160 -11.01 0.06 -7.49
CA LEU A 160 -9.70 0.14 -8.15
C LEU A 160 -8.85 -1.12 -7.93
N THR A 161 -9.32 -2.09 -7.14
CA THR A 161 -8.61 -3.36 -6.97
C THR A 161 -8.52 -4.09 -8.31
N PHE A 162 -7.36 -4.69 -8.57
CA PHE A 162 -7.05 -5.41 -9.81
C PHE A 162 -7.29 -4.56 -11.08
N THR A 163 -7.11 -3.24 -10.97
CA THR A 163 -7.19 -2.30 -12.08
C THR A 163 -5.85 -1.58 -12.22
N PRO A 164 -5.13 -1.76 -13.35
CA PRO A 164 -3.87 -1.07 -13.57
C PRO A 164 -4.07 0.46 -13.58
N ILE A 165 -3.30 1.14 -12.75
CA ILE A 165 -3.26 2.61 -12.67
C ILE A 165 -1.85 3.09 -12.99
N LYS A 166 -1.76 4.20 -13.70
CA LYS A 166 -0.49 4.85 -14.00
C LYS A 166 -0.24 5.93 -12.96
N VAL A 167 0.91 5.85 -12.30
CA VAL A 167 1.36 6.80 -11.30
C VAL A 167 2.60 7.49 -11.87
N THR A 168 2.53 8.81 -11.92
CA THR A 168 3.69 9.67 -12.20
C THR A 168 4.50 9.78 -10.92
N GLY A 169 5.71 9.24 -10.94
CA GLY A 169 6.69 9.19 -9.88
C GLY A 169 7.87 8.32 -10.32
N VAL A 170 9.08 8.73 -9.93
CA VAL A 170 10.26 7.88 -10.12
C VAL A 170 10.20 6.73 -9.15
N VAL A 171 10.48 5.51 -9.62
CA VAL A 171 10.60 4.32 -8.76
C VAL A 171 11.84 3.54 -9.16
N HIS A 172 12.52 2.94 -8.18
CA HIS A 172 13.63 2.03 -8.45
C HIS A 172 13.72 0.95 -7.36
N PHE A 173 13.07 -0.18 -7.61
CA PHE A 173 13.06 -1.31 -6.67
C PHE A 173 14.00 -2.40 -7.15
N VAL A 174 14.71 -3.01 -6.20
CA VAL A 174 15.64 -4.11 -6.44
C VAL A 174 15.23 -5.31 -5.59
N TYR A 175 15.12 -6.46 -6.22
CA TYR A 175 14.86 -7.74 -5.58
C TYR A 175 16.02 -8.68 -5.88
N ASN A 176 16.72 -9.12 -4.85
CA ASN A 176 17.92 -9.94 -4.98
C ASN A 176 17.56 -11.43 -5.17
N PRO A 177 18.47 -12.24 -5.75
CA PRO A 177 18.36 -13.69 -5.75
C PRO A 177 18.12 -14.25 -4.34
N GLY A 178 17.37 -15.34 -4.25
CA GLY A 178 16.97 -15.99 -2.99
C GLY A 178 15.74 -15.34 -2.33
N LEU A 179 15.33 -14.14 -2.76
CA LEU A 179 14.11 -13.51 -2.25
C LEU A 179 12.87 -14.16 -2.89
N ARG A 180 11.85 -14.42 -2.06
CA ARG A 180 10.51 -14.77 -2.56
C ARG A 180 9.78 -13.50 -3.01
N VAL A 181 9.31 -13.51 -4.24
CA VAL A 181 8.41 -12.47 -4.77
C VAL A 181 6.99 -12.99 -4.90
N TYR A 182 6.05 -12.07 -4.77
CA TYR A 182 4.61 -12.32 -4.86
C TYR A 182 4.07 -11.55 -6.05
N GLN A 183 3.37 -12.22 -6.95
CA GLN A 183 3.06 -11.67 -8.25
C GLN A 183 1.59 -11.85 -8.60
N LEU A 184 1.01 -10.80 -9.18
CA LEU A 184 -0.26 -10.83 -9.87
C LEU A 184 0.00 -10.88 -11.37
N ASN A 185 -0.59 -11.86 -12.06
CA ASN A 185 -0.57 -11.92 -13.52
C ASN A 185 -1.96 -11.52 -14.02
N GLY A 186 -1.99 -10.47 -14.84
CA GLY A 186 -3.20 -9.94 -15.43
C GLY A 186 -3.66 -10.73 -16.66
N PRO A 187 -4.94 -10.59 -17.05
CA PRO A 187 -5.48 -11.25 -18.24
C PRO A 187 -4.86 -10.77 -19.56
N ASP A 188 -4.16 -9.64 -19.55
CA ASP A 188 -3.44 -9.07 -20.69
C ASP A 188 -1.99 -9.57 -20.81
N GLY A 189 -1.60 -10.55 -19.98
CA GLY A 189 -0.26 -11.13 -19.96
C GLY A 189 0.79 -10.30 -19.22
N LYS A 190 0.41 -9.17 -18.59
CA LYS A 190 1.31 -8.37 -17.77
C LYS A 190 1.50 -8.98 -16.39
N THR A 191 2.70 -8.83 -15.84
CA THR A 191 3.03 -9.30 -14.50
C THR A 191 3.34 -8.12 -13.59
N TYR A 192 2.75 -8.14 -12.40
CA TYR A 192 2.94 -7.13 -11.36
C TYR A 192 3.55 -7.79 -10.13
N THR A 193 4.70 -7.28 -9.67
CA THR A 193 5.40 -7.78 -8.49
C THR A 193 5.06 -6.92 -7.29
N MET A 194 4.75 -7.56 -6.15
CA MET A 194 4.42 -6.87 -4.91
C MET A 194 5.61 -6.01 -4.46
N THR A 195 5.31 -4.78 -4.08
CA THR A 195 6.26 -3.78 -3.55
C THR A 195 6.07 -3.62 -2.06
N THR A 196 4.82 -3.61 -1.60
CA THR A 196 4.47 -3.58 -0.18
C THR A 196 3.24 -4.40 0.11
N PHE A 197 3.12 -4.81 1.37
CA PHE A 197 1.85 -5.30 1.93
C PHE A 197 1.41 -4.39 3.08
N SER A 198 0.11 -4.43 3.40
CA SER A 198 -0.47 -3.69 4.52
C SER A 198 -1.27 -4.63 5.42
N ASN A 199 -1.24 -4.33 6.72
CA ASN A 199 -2.05 -4.99 7.74
C ASN A 199 -3.32 -4.20 8.09
N LEU A 200 -3.65 -3.15 7.31
CA LEU A 200 -4.81 -2.30 7.54
C LEU A 200 -6.14 -3.06 7.46
N ILE A 201 -6.29 -3.95 6.47
CA ILE A 201 -7.51 -4.75 6.26
C ILE A 201 -7.47 -6.04 7.07
N ASN A 202 -6.30 -6.68 7.14
CA ASN A 202 -6.07 -7.89 7.93
C ASN A 202 -4.87 -7.67 8.85
N SER A 203 -5.14 -7.40 10.13
CA SER A 203 -4.11 -7.14 11.14
C SER A 203 -3.20 -8.34 11.42
N SER A 204 -3.64 -9.55 11.08
CA SER A 204 -2.87 -10.79 11.24
C SER A 204 -1.96 -11.11 10.04
N LEU A 205 -2.00 -10.32 8.96
CA LEU A 205 -1.17 -10.55 7.79
C LEU A 205 0.31 -10.23 8.10
N THR A 206 1.16 -11.22 7.91
CA THR A 206 2.63 -11.11 8.08
C THR A 206 3.35 -11.39 6.78
N LEU A 207 4.65 -11.05 6.71
CA LEU A 207 5.51 -11.35 5.58
C LEU A 207 5.51 -12.85 5.23
N ASP A 208 5.65 -13.73 6.23
CA ASP A 208 5.58 -15.17 6.04
C ASP A 208 4.19 -15.61 5.55
N GLY A 209 3.13 -14.98 6.06
CA GLY A 209 1.74 -15.23 5.65
C GLY A 209 1.48 -14.96 4.17
N LEU A 210 2.25 -14.09 3.52
CA LEU A 210 2.07 -13.76 2.11
C LEU A 210 2.22 -14.98 1.18
N MET A 211 2.94 -16.03 1.59
CA MET A 211 3.04 -17.26 0.80
C MET A 211 1.69 -17.96 0.60
N ASN A 212 0.75 -17.73 1.52
CA ASN A 212 -0.59 -18.29 1.52
C ASN A 212 -1.64 -17.20 1.27
N LEU A 213 -1.28 -16.10 0.60
CA LEU A 213 -2.18 -14.96 0.37
C LEU A 213 -3.32 -15.29 -0.62
N ALA A 214 -3.07 -16.21 -1.57
CA ALA A 214 -3.99 -16.47 -2.69
C ALA A 214 -5.47 -16.71 -2.29
N PRO A 215 -5.79 -17.53 -1.26
CA PRO A 215 -7.18 -17.77 -0.84
C PRO A 215 -7.88 -16.52 -0.26
N SER A 216 -7.13 -15.50 0.15
CA SER A 216 -7.66 -14.24 0.67
C SER A 216 -7.88 -13.19 -0.43
N LEU A 217 -7.43 -13.46 -1.66
CA LEU A 217 -7.57 -12.54 -2.78
C LEU A 217 -8.88 -12.77 -3.54
N GLU A 218 -9.62 -11.69 -3.75
CA GLU A 218 -10.83 -11.68 -4.60
C GLU A 218 -10.44 -11.49 -6.07
N LEU A 219 -9.70 -12.45 -6.64
CA LEU A 219 -9.16 -12.36 -7.99
C LEU A 219 -10.29 -12.29 -9.04
N PRO A 220 -10.36 -11.24 -9.88
CA PRO A 220 -11.29 -11.20 -10.99
C PRO A 220 -10.91 -12.22 -12.07
N SER A 221 -11.83 -12.49 -13.00
CA SER A 221 -11.58 -13.40 -14.11
C SER A 221 -10.29 -13.06 -14.87
N GLY A 222 -9.46 -14.08 -15.10
CA GLY A 222 -8.18 -13.98 -15.80
C GLY A 222 -7.01 -13.43 -14.97
N TRP A 223 -7.23 -12.98 -13.73
CA TRP A 223 -6.16 -12.70 -12.80
C TRP A 223 -5.70 -13.98 -12.10
N THR A 224 -4.39 -14.12 -11.91
CA THR A 224 -3.81 -15.19 -11.08
C THR A 224 -2.80 -14.60 -10.11
N PHE A 225 -2.63 -15.28 -8.98
CA PHE A 225 -1.58 -14.99 -8.01
C PHE A 225 -0.55 -16.11 -8.03
N SER A 226 0.72 -15.75 -7.99
CA SER A 226 1.84 -16.68 -7.99
C SER A 226 2.93 -16.22 -7.04
N THR A 227 3.74 -17.15 -6.57
CA THR A 227 4.94 -16.86 -5.78
C THR A 227 6.12 -17.58 -6.40
N GLN A 228 7.28 -16.95 -6.39
CA GLN A 228 8.51 -17.56 -6.87
C GLN A 228 9.70 -17.10 -6.04
N VAL A 229 10.68 -17.98 -5.85
CA VAL A 229 11.99 -17.61 -5.31
C VAL A 229 12.87 -17.22 -6.48
N LEU A 230 13.45 -16.02 -6.42
CA LEU A 230 14.28 -15.50 -7.51
C LEU A 230 15.60 -16.25 -7.59
N ASP A 231 15.95 -16.70 -8.80
CA ASP A 231 17.29 -17.22 -9.14
C ASP A 231 18.24 -16.08 -9.55
N LYS A 232 17.68 -14.99 -10.07
CA LYS A 232 18.39 -13.81 -10.56
C LYS A 232 17.80 -12.52 -9.99
N GLN A 233 18.64 -11.50 -9.90
CA GLN A 233 18.20 -10.18 -9.49
C GLN A 233 17.20 -9.62 -10.51
N ILE A 234 16.12 -9.01 -10.02
CA ILE A 234 15.25 -8.16 -10.83
C ILE A 234 15.34 -6.72 -10.36
N SER A 235 15.32 -5.78 -11.30
CA SER A 235 15.28 -4.34 -11.04
C SER A 235 14.10 -3.75 -11.78
N ILE A 236 13.24 -3.07 -11.04
CA ILE A 236 12.06 -2.38 -11.57
C ILE A 236 12.33 -0.89 -11.50
N ARG A 237 12.24 -0.21 -12.64
CA ARG A 237 12.43 1.24 -12.76
C ARG A 237 11.24 1.87 -13.47
N SER A 238 10.86 3.08 -13.05
CA SER A 238 9.89 3.89 -13.81
C SER A 238 10.39 4.11 -15.25
N ARG A 239 9.45 4.30 -16.18
CA ARG A 239 9.80 4.61 -17.57
C ARG A 239 10.51 5.96 -17.63
N VAL A 240 11.80 5.94 -18.00
CA VAL A 240 12.73 7.10 -17.97
C VAL A 240 12.18 8.34 -18.68
N SER A 241 11.37 8.18 -19.74
CA SER A 241 10.84 9.31 -20.50
C SER A 241 9.63 10.01 -19.88
N LEU A 242 8.97 9.39 -18.90
CA LEU A 242 7.70 9.86 -18.34
C LEU A 242 7.66 9.86 -16.81
N ASP A 243 8.72 9.38 -16.15
CA ASP A 243 8.74 9.08 -14.73
C ASP A 243 7.44 8.40 -14.29
N GLU A 244 7.02 7.38 -15.05
CA GLU A 244 5.74 6.70 -14.83
C GLU A 244 5.95 5.23 -14.48
N ALA A 245 5.24 4.77 -13.46
CA ALA A 245 5.12 3.36 -13.11
C ALA A 245 3.64 2.93 -13.11
N GLU A 246 3.38 1.70 -13.53
CA GLU A 246 2.03 1.12 -13.55
C GLU A 246 1.86 0.26 -12.31
N TYR A 247 0.85 0.57 -11.50
CA TYR A 247 0.55 -0.08 -10.24
C TYR A 247 -0.78 -0.80 -10.28
N VAL A 248 -0.91 -1.83 -9.44
CA VAL A 248 -2.15 -2.54 -9.14
C VAL A 248 -2.27 -2.66 -7.63
N LEU A 249 -3.49 -2.50 -7.12
CA LEU A 249 -3.85 -2.77 -5.73
C LEU A 249 -4.66 -4.06 -5.67
N ASP A 250 -4.47 -4.87 -4.65
CA ASP A 250 -5.41 -5.97 -4.35
C ASP A 250 -6.45 -5.57 -3.30
N ASN A 251 -7.39 -6.48 -3.01
CA ASN A 251 -8.44 -6.28 -2.01
C ASN A 251 -7.94 -6.30 -0.55
N MET A 252 -6.67 -6.60 -0.31
CA MET A 252 -6.02 -6.54 1.01
C MET A 252 -5.21 -5.24 1.19
N GLY A 253 -5.16 -4.38 0.17
CA GLY A 253 -4.44 -3.11 0.21
C GLY A 253 -2.95 -3.26 -0.09
N ASN A 254 -2.51 -4.38 -0.67
CA ASN A 254 -1.12 -4.58 -1.07
C ASN A 254 -0.86 -3.90 -2.42
N PHE A 255 0.33 -3.31 -2.58
CA PHE A 255 0.73 -2.62 -3.80
C PHE A 255 1.65 -3.48 -4.65
N TYR A 256 1.32 -3.58 -5.94
CA TYR A 256 2.12 -4.27 -6.94
C TYR A 256 2.51 -3.29 -8.04
N VAL A 257 3.73 -3.41 -8.54
CA VAL A 257 4.23 -2.61 -9.66
C VAL A 257 4.50 -3.50 -10.85
N ARG A 258 4.22 -3.01 -12.04
CA ARG A 258 4.47 -3.75 -13.28
C ARG A 258 5.95 -4.08 -13.43
N THR A 259 6.24 -5.35 -13.69
CA THR A 259 7.59 -5.89 -13.89
C THR A 259 7.81 -6.36 -15.32
N GLN A 260 6.76 -6.84 -16.00
CA GLN A 260 6.77 -7.33 -17.39
C GLN A 260 5.53 -6.81 -18.13
#